data_AF-A0A4S2H1M9-F1
#
_entry.id   AF-A0A4S2H1M9-F1
#
_cell.length_a   1.000
_cell.length_b   1.000
_cell.length_c   1.000
_cell.angle_alpha   90.00
_cell.angle_beta   90.00
_cell.angle_gamma   90.00
#
_symmetry.space_group_name_H-M   'P 1'
#
loop_
_entity.id
_entity.type
_entity.pdbx_description
1 polymer ?
#
loop_
_entity_poly.entity_id
_entity_poly.type
_entity_poly.pdbx_seq_one_letter_code
_entity_poly.pdbx_strand_id
1 'polypeptide(L)'
;MRRLSACAACLILAGAGAASAQEPAFQGEHNDWRVFTRGEGEERICYATSRPTDSRPGSVDHGDVYFLVSTWASGAAEEQPSFLAGYALQPDHAPVVRVGSSRYQMYVSQQEGFVEELRDEQRLVDAMRRGYTMRVEAMSTRGTATAYEFSLSGVTAALEQVERLCS
;
A
#
# COMPACT_ATOMS: atom_id res chain seq x y z
N MET A 1 58.24 35.33 29.00
CA MET A 1 57.40 35.17 30.22
C MET A 1 56.08 35.86 29.90
N ARG A 2 54.87 35.30 29.84
CA ARG A 2 54.22 34.06 30.35
C ARG A 2 53.13 33.64 29.34
N ARG A 3 52.85 32.33 29.27
CA ARG A 3 51.73 31.70 28.54
C ARG A 3 50.41 31.82 29.32
N LEU A 4 49.26 31.80 28.64
CA LEU A 4 47.90 31.36 29.09
C LEU A 4 47.06 31.12 27.80
N SER A 5 46.92 29.90 27.26
CA SER A 5 45.89 28.85 27.53
C SER A 5 44.43 29.34 27.44
N ALA A 6 43.72 29.00 26.35
CA ALA A 6 42.70 27.93 26.24
C ALA A 6 41.28 28.48 26.52
N CYS A 7 40.22 28.22 25.76
CA CYS A 7 39.66 26.92 25.37
C CYS A 7 38.98 26.99 23.99
N ALA A 8 39.28 26.01 23.12
CA ALA A 8 38.50 25.72 21.94
C ALA A 8 37.31 24.83 22.34
N ALA A 9 36.09 25.37 22.25
CA ALA A 9 34.87 24.57 22.38
C ALA A 9 34.59 23.88 21.04
N CYS A 10 34.94 22.60 20.92
CA CYS A 10 34.45 21.75 19.84
C CYS A 10 32.97 21.45 20.08
N LEU A 11 32.09 22.14 19.37
CA LEU A 11 30.70 21.71 19.17
C LEU A 11 30.71 20.42 18.33
N ILE A 12 30.46 19.30 18.97
CA ILE A 12 30.11 18.05 18.29
C ILE A 12 28.68 18.22 17.78
N LEU A 13 28.51 18.53 16.50
CA LEU A 13 27.20 18.37 15.85
C LEU A 13 26.89 16.86 15.83
N ALA A 14 25.96 16.44 16.68
CA ALA A 14 25.33 15.14 16.55
C ALA A 14 24.61 15.11 15.19
N GLY A 15 25.13 14.30 14.27
CA GLY A 15 24.47 14.02 13.00
C GLY A 15 23.12 13.36 13.28
N ALA A 16 22.03 14.07 13.02
CA ALA A 16 20.74 13.44 12.84
C ALA A 16 20.87 12.49 11.64
N GLY A 17 20.96 11.19 11.91
CA GLY A 17 20.88 10.19 10.85
C GLY A 17 19.55 10.39 10.15
N ALA A 18 19.61 10.80 8.88
CA ALA A 18 18.43 10.74 8.02
C ALA A 18 18.00 9.27 8.01
N ALA A 19 16.80 9.00 8.53
CA ALA A 19 16.14 7.72 8.29
C ALA A 19 15.91 7.64 6.78
N SER A 20 16.83 6.96 6.08
CA SER A 20 16.67 6.64 4.68
C SER A 20 15.51 5.68 4.59
N ALA A 21 14.35 6.12 4.09
CA ALA A 21 13.29 5.20 3.71
C ALA A 21 13.91 4.22 2.69
N GLN A 22 13.97 2.94 3.05
CA GLN A 22 14.48 1.92 2.12
C GLN A 22 13.52 1.84 0.92
N GLU A 23 14.06 1.99 -0.28
CA GLU A 23 13.29 1.79 -1.51
C GLU A 23 12.76 0.35 -1.58
N PRO A 24 11.53 0.13 -2.05
CA PRO A 24 11.00 -1.22 -2.21
C PRO A 24 11.86 -2.06 -3.17
N ALA A 25 12.24 -3.25 -2.74
CA ALA A 25 12.95 -4.24 -3.56
C ALA A 25 11.94 -5.13 -4.29
N PHE A 26 12.04 -5.19 -5.62
CA PHE A 26 11.24 -6.08 -6.47
C PHE A 26 11.62 -7.55 -6.25
N GLN A 27 10.61 -8.41 -6.11
CA GLN A 27 10.78 -9.84 -5.81
C GLN A 27 10.22 -10.76 -6.88
N GLY A 28 9.32 -10.27 -7.74
CA GLY A 28 8.70 -11.09 -8.78
C GLY A 28 7.43 -10.49 -9.36
N GLU A 29 6.97 -11.07 -10.46
CA GLU A 29 5.74 -10.71 -11.15
C GLU A 29 4.96 -11.98 -11.48
N HIS A 30 3.64 -11.94 -11.27
CA HIS A 30 2.68 -13.00 -11.57
C HIS A 30 1.53 -12.37 -12.35
N ASN A 31 1.60 -12.44 -13.68
CA ASN A 31 0.66 -11.75 -14.58
C ASN A 31 0.53 -10.27 -14.23
N ASP A 32 -0.63 -9.84 -13.72
CA ASP A 32 -0.92 -8.43 -13.45
C ASP A 32 -0.49 -7.96 -12.05
N TRP A 33 0.14 -8.84 -11.26
CA TRP A 33 0.54 -8.58 -9.88
C TRP A 33 2.05 -8.64 -9.71
N ARG A 34 2.61 -7.65 -9.02
CA ARG A 34 4.04 -7.56 -8.69
C ARG A 34 4.26 -7.66 -7.20
N VAL A 35 5.34 -8.32 -6.79
CA VAL A 35 5.69 -8.54 -5.40
C VAL A 35 6.92 -7.72 -5.03
N PHE A 36 6.86 -7.07 -3.87
CA PHE A 36 7.95 -6.27 -3.34
C PHE A 36 8.17 -6.58 -1.86
N THR A 37 9.38 -6.28 -1.39
CA THR A 37 9.70 -6.16 0.04
C THR A 37 10.22 -4.76 0.35
N ARG A 38 9.94 -4.25 1.53
CA ARG A 38 10.54 -3.04 2.07
C ARG A 38 10.91 -3.28 3.54
N GLY A 39 12.03 -2.74 4.00
CA GLY A 39 12.48 -3.00 5.38
C GLY A 39 13.23 -4.32 5.54
N GLU A 40 13.72 -4.55 6.75
CA GLU A 40 14.50 -5.72 7.14
C GLU A 40 14.07 -6.23 8.51
N GLY A 41 14.39 -7.50 8.82
CA GLY A 41 14.04 -8.12 10.10
C GLY A 41 12.53 -8.07 10.38
N GLU A 42 12.17 -7.73 11.61
CA GLU A 42 10.77 -7.62 12.06
C GLU A 42 10.02 -6.42 11.44
N GLU A 43 10.74 -5.40 10.97
CA GLU A 43 10.14 -4.22 10.30
C GLU A 43 9.88 -4.45 8.81
N ARG A 44 10.21 -5.65 8.29
CA ARG A 44 9.97 -5.98 6.89
C ARG A 44 8.48 -6.05 6.59
N ILE A 45 8.11 -5.43 5.47
CA ILE A 45 6.79 -5.51 4.86
C ILE A 45 6.94 -6.16 3.50
N CYS A 46 6.17 -7.21 3.25
CA CYS A 46 6.06 -7.87 1.95
C CYS A 46 4.68 -7.60 1.39
N TYR A 47 4.60 -7.21 0.12
CA TYR A 47 3.31 -6.87 -0.46
C TYR A 47 3.23 -7.21 -1.94
N ALA A 48 2.04 -7.61 -2.36
CA ALA A 48 1.67 -7.75 -3.76
C ALA A 48 0.90 -6.50 -4.17
N THR A 49 1.14 -5.98 -5.36
CA THR A 49 0.45 -4.80 -5.88
C THR A 49 0.12 -4.93 -7.36
N SER A 50 -0.99 -4.30 -7.75
CA SER A 50 -1.42 -4.18 -9.15
C SER A 50 -1.88 -2.74 -9.45
N ARG A 51 -1.85 -2.38 -10.73
CA ARG A 51 -2.40 -1.14 -11.28
C ARG A 51 -3.75 -1.41 -11.95
N PRO A 52 -4.65 -0.43 -12.03
CA PRO A 52 -5.93 -0.64 -12.70
C PRO A 52 -5.74 -0.85 -14.22
N THR A 53 -6.53 -1.75 -14.79
CA THR A 53 -6.65 -1.97 -16.23
C THR A 53 -7.57 -0.96 -16.92
N ASP A 54 -8.50 -0.35 -16.17
CA ASP A 54 -9.33 0.78 -16.63
C ASP A 54 -9.50 1.80 -15.50
N SER A 55 -9.53 3.08 -15.84
CA SER A 55 -9.72 4.19 -14.91
C SER A 55 -10.77 5.17 -15.45
N ARG A 56 -11.74 5.53 -14.61
CA ARG A 56 -12.87 6.40 -14.98
C ARG A 56 -13.05 7.53 -13.98
N PRO A 57 -13.42 8.75 -14.45
CA PRO A 57 -13.59 9.14 -15.86
C PRO A 57 -12.25 9.35 -16.57
N GLY A 58 -12.12 8.95 -17.84
CA GLY A 58 -10.85 9.11 -18.59
C GLY A 58 -10.45 10.56 -18.91
N SER A 59 -11.24 11.55 -18.48
CA SER A 59 -10.99 12.98 -18.70
C SER A 59 -10.20 13.65 -17.57
N VAL A 60 -9.81 12.90 -16.53
CA VAL A 60 -9.06 13.43 -15.39
C VAL A 60 -7.72 12.73 -15.24
N ASP A 61 -6.78 13.41 -14.60
CA ASP A 61 -5.55 12.79 -14.14
C ASP A 61 -5.85 12.01 -12.84
N HIS A 62 -5.59 10.70 -12.88
CA HIS A 62 -5.78 9.81 -11.75
C HIS A 62 -4.54 9.70 -10.85
N GLY A 63 -3.39 10.16 -11.34
CA GLY A 63 -2.09 9.93 -10.72
C GLY A 63 -1.74 8.44 -10.65
N ASP A 64 -0.86 8.11 -9.71
CA ASP A 64 -0.47 6.74 -9.39
C ASP A 64 -1.54 6.04 -8.55
N VAL A 65 -2.16 5.00 -9.11
CA VAL A 65 -3.22 4.23 -8.45
C VAL A 65 -2.81 2.77 -8.33
N TYR A 66 -2.93 2.24 -7.12
CA TYR A 66 -2.57 0.85 -6.81
C TYR A 66 -3.61 0.21 -5.90
N PHE A 67 -3.76 -1.09 -6.07
CA PHE A 67 -4.27 -1.95 -5.01
C PHE A 67 -3.10 -2.74 -4.44
N LEU A 68 -3.06 -2.89 -3.12
CA LEU A 68 -2.01 -3.62 -2.41
C LEU A 68 -2.64 -4.67 -1.51
N VAL A 69 -1.90 -5.75 -1.28
CA VAL A 69 -2.16 -6.70 -0.20
C VAL A 69 -0.84 -6.95 0.51
N SER A 70 -0.79 -6.63 1.80
CA SER A 70 0.45 -6.52 2.57
C SER A 70 0.49 -7.45 3.77
N THR A 71 1.65 -8.04 4.02
CA THR A 71 1.95 -8.82 5.22
C THR A 71 3.19 -8.23 5.88
N TRP A 72 3.13 -8.04 7.21
CA TRP A 72 4.23 -7.54 8.02
C TRP A 72 4.94 -8.72 8.70
N ALA A 73 6.26 -8.78 8.61
CA ALA A 73 7.06 -9.83 9.24
C ALA A 73 6.94 -9.86 10.77
N SER A 74 6.57 -8.73 11.38
CA SER A 74 6.24 -8.63 12.81
C SER A 74 4.92 -9.31 13.21
N GLY A 75 4.08 -9.70 12.24
CA GLY A 75 2.71 -10.16 12.49
C GLY A 75 1.71 -9.03 12.78
N ALA A 76 2.11 -7.77 12.60
CA ALA A 76 1.23 -6.62 12.83
C ALA A 76 0.02 -6.58 11.87
N ALA A 77 0.18 -7.15 10.67
CA ALA A 77 -0.88 -7.32 9.69
C ALA A 77 -0.57 -8.53 8.78
N GLU A 78 -1.60 -9.28 8.42
CA GLU A 78 -1.53 -10.45 7.56
C GLU A 78 -2.53 -10.29 6.42
N GLU A 79 -2.03 -10.30 5.17
CA GLU A 79 -2.82 -10.11 3.96
C GLU A 79 -3.76 -8.88 3.99
N GLN A 80 -3.32 -7.78 4.57
CA GLN A 80 -4.11 -6.55 4.67
C GLN A 80 -4.30 -5.91 3.28
N PRO A 81 -5.53 -5.82 2.76
CA PRO A 81 -5.84 -5.14 1.51
C PRO A 81 -5.91 -3.63 1.70
N SER A 82 -5.33 -2.88 0.77
CA SER A 82 -5.43 -1.42 0.73
C SER A 82 -5.52 -0.86 -0.68
N PHE A 83 -6.14 0.31 -0.80
CA PHE A 83 -6.31 1.04 -2.06
C PHE A 83 -5.58 2.37 -1.98
N LEU A 84 -4.46 2.50 -2.69
CA LEU A 84 -3.69 3.74 -2.77
C LEU A 84 -4.14 4.55 -3.98
N ALA A 85 -4.73 5.72 -3.72
CA ALA A 85 -5.12 6.65 -4.78
C ALA A 85 -3.99 7.66 -5.07
N GLY A 86 -3.95 8.15 -6.31
CA GLY A 86 -3.05 9.23 -6.74
C GLY A 86 -3.53 10.63 -6.35
N TYR A 87 -4.51 10.74 -5.47
CA TYR A 87 -5.10 11.99 -4.97
C TYR A 87 -5.68 11.78 -3.57
N ALA A 88 -5.96 12.90 -2.88
CA ALA A 88 -6.64 12.87 -1.59
C ALA A 88 -8.06 12.31 -1.70
N LEU A 89 -8.32 11.23 -0.97
CA LEU A 89 -9.63 10.57 -0.90
C LEU A 89 -10.60 11.37 -0.02
N GLN A 90 -11.88 11.39 -0.38
CA GLN A 90 -12.95 11.98 0.41
C GLN A 90 -13.36 11.01 1.53
N PRO A 91 -13.15 11.33 2.82
CA PRO A 91 -13.45 10.40 3.91
C PRO A 91 -14.94 10.07 4.05
N ASP A 92 -15.83 11.04 3.83
CA ASP A 92 -17.29 10.84 3.91
C ASP A 92 -17.84 10.00 2.73
N HIS A 93 -17.05 9.85 1.67
CA HIS A 93 -17.32 9.00 0.52
C HIS A 93 -16.16 8.03 0.30
N ALA A 94 -15.84 7.29 1.36
CA ALA A 94 -14.71 6.37 1.38
C ALA A 94 -14.84 5.25 0.32
N PRO A 95 -13.70 4.70 -0.14
CA PRO A 95 -13.69 3.73 -1.21
C PRO A 95 -14.53 2.48 -0.94
N VAL A 96 -15.03 1.88 -2.01
CA VAL A 96 -15.81 0.65 -2.00
C VAL A 96 -15.20 -0.33 -2.97
N VAL A 97 -14.88 -1.52 -2.48
CA VAL A 97 -14.34 -2.61 -3.29
C VAL A 97 -15.46 -3.59 -3.63
N ARG A 98 -15.49 -4.06 -4.88
CA ARG A 98 -16.41 -5.08 -5.36
C ARG A 98 -15.65 -6.18 -6.09
N VAL A 99 -15.95 -7.43 -5.72
CA VAL A 99 -15.46 -8.63 -6.42
C VAL A 99 -16.64 -9.55 -6.64
N GLY A 100 -17.06 -9.73 -7.88
CA GLY A 100 -18.35 -10.37 -8.19
C GLY A 100 -19.52 -9.64 -7.52
N SER A 101 -20.33 -10.37 -6.74
CA SER A 101 -21.45 -9.80 -5.98
C SER A 101 -21.05 -9.26 -4.59
N SER A 102 -19.82 -9.52 -4.13
CA SER A 102 -19.36 -9.09 -2.81
C SER A 102 -19.00 -7.61 -2.82
N ARG A 103 -19.29 -6.92 -1.71
CA ARG A 103 -19.00 -5.49 -1.49
C ARG A 103 -18.30 -5.30 -0.16
N TYR A 104 -17.25 -4.50 -0.13
CA TYR A 104 -16.44 -4.20 1.04
C TYR A 104 -16.28 -2.69 1.15
N GLN A 105 -16.66 -2.13 2.30
CA GLN A 105 -16.51 -0.70 2.59
C GLN A 105 -15.10 -0.48 3.16
N MET A 106 -14.43 0.56 2.69
CA MET A 106 -13.15 1.00 3.24
C MET A 106 -13.34 2.25 4.10
N TYR A 107 -12.35 2.56 4.93
CA TYR A 107 -12.13 3.87 5.56
C TYR A 107 -10.89 4.53 4.96
N VAL A 108 -10.79 5.85 5.05
CA VAL A 108 -9.68 6.62 4.49
C VAL A 108 -8.66 6.96 5.57
N SER A 109 -7.39 6.70 5.27
CA SER A 109 -6.24 7.26 5.98
C SER A 109 -5.35 7.98 4.96
N GLN A 110 -5.29 9.30 5.03
CA GLN A 110 -4.61 10.16 4.06
C GLN A 110 -5.14 9.93 2.61
N GLN A 111 -4.33 9.32 1.73
CA GLN A 111 -4.69 9.00 0.35
C GLN A 111 -4.93 7.50 0.12
N GLU A 112 -4.99 6.71 1.20
CA GLU A 112 -5.12 5.26 1.14
C GLU A 112 -6.41 4.81 1.83
N GLY A 113 -7.11 3.87 1.20
CA GLY A 113 -8.28 3.19 1.73
C GLY A 113 -7.89 1.88 2.38
N PHE A 114 -8.46 1.57 3.53
CA PHE A 114 -8.24 0.33 4.28
C PHE A 114 -9.58 -0.30 4.68
N VAL A 115 -9.61 -1.60 4.92
CA VAL A 115 -10.78 -2.28 5.48
C VAL A 115 -10.65 -2.27 7.01
N GLU A 116 -11.73 -1.97 7.72
CA GLU A 116 -11.69 -1.78 9.19
C GLU A 116 -11.60 -3.09 9.97
N GLU A 117 -12.27 -4.13 9.47
CA GLU A 117 -12.48 -5.38 10.18
C GLU A 117 -11.65 -6.50 9.57
N LEU A 118 -10.84 -7.19 10.38
CA LEU A 118 -9.99 -8.32 9.93
C LEU A 118 -10.79 -9.41 9.20
N ARG A 119 -12.04 -9.67 9.62
CA ARG A 119 -12.91 -10.63 8.93
C ARG A 119 -13.25 -10.20 7.51
N ASP A 120 -13.39 -8.90 7.26
CA ASP A 120 -13.74 -8.37 5.95
C ASP A 120 -12.51 -8.25 5.06
N GLU A 121 -11.32 -8.03 5.64
CA GLU A 121 -10.03 -8.20 4.95
C GLU A 121 -9.89 -9.63 4.41
N GLN A 122 -10.01 -10.64 5.28
CA GLN A 122 -9.94 -12.06 4.89
C GLN A 122 -10.97 -12.39 3.80
N ARG A 123 -12.23 -11.97 3.99
CA ARG A 123 -13.29 -12.20 3.01
C ARG A 123 -13.02 -11.50 1.67
N LEU A 124 -12.35 -10.34 1.66
CA LEU A 124 -11.99 -9.64 0.44
C LEU A 124 -10.87 -10.37 -0.29
N VAL A 125 -9.78 -10.72 0.41
CA VAL A 125 -8.66 -11.46 -0.18
C VAL A 125 -9.12 -12.82 -0.74
N ASP A 126 -9.98 -13.53 -0.01
CA ASP A 126 -10.60 -14.76 -0.48
C ASP A 126 -11.45 -14.58 -1.74
N ALA A 127 -12.20 -13.48 -1.81
CA ALA A 127 -12.94 -13.15 -3.02
C ALA A 127 -11.99 -12.81 -4.18
N MET A 128 -10.88 -12.10 -3.91
CA MET A 128 -9.85 -11.79 -4.90
C MET A 128 -9.23 -13.07 -5.49
N ARG A 129 -8.83 -14.03 -4.64
CA ARG A 129 -8.27 -15.33 -5.08
C ARG A 129 -9.20 -16.13 -6.00
N ARG A 130 -10.52 -16.02 -5.81
CA ARG A 130 -11.53 -16.73 -6.60
C ARG A 130 -12.07 -15.90 -7.78
N GLY A 131 -11.83 -14.60 -7.79
CA GLY A 131 -12.36 -13.65 -8.76
C GLY A 131 -11.49 -13.52 -10.00
N TYR A 132 -12.04 -12.84 -11.01
CA TYR A 132 -11.33 -12.51 -12.25
C TYR A 132 -10.98 -11.03 -12.35
N THR A 133 -11.90 -10.17 -11.91
CA THR A 133 -11.73 -8.72 -11.84
C THR A 133 -12.26 -8.18 -10.51
N MET A 134 -11.74 -7.03 -10.12
CA MET A 134 -12.14 -6.28 -8.95
C MET A 134 -12.38 -4.82 -9.33
N ARG A 135 -13.47 -4.25 -8.86
CA ARG A 135 -13.80 -2.84 -9.05
C ARG A 135 -13.62 -2.06 -7.76
N VAL A 136 -12.96 -0.91 -7.83
CA VAL A 136 -12.87 0.04 -6.72
C VAL A 136 -13.54 1.35 -7.13
N GLU A 137 -14.51 1.80 -6.35
CA GLU A 137 -15.19 3.09 -6.51
C GLU A 137 -14.71 4.02 -5.39
N ALA A 138 -14.36 5.25 -5.74
CA ALA A 138 -13.85 6.24 -4.79
C ALA A 138 -14.30 7.65 -5.17
N MET A 139 -14.01 8.61 -4.30
CA MET A 139 -14.25 10.03 -4.58
C MET A 139 -13.04 10.84 -4.10
N SER A 140 -12.59 11.78 -4.93
CA SER A 140 -11.58 12.75 -4.50
C SER A 140 -12.19 13.80 -3.57
N THR A 141 -11.39 14.44 -2.73
CA THR A 141 -11.83 15.61 -1.93
C THR A 141 -12.33 16.79 -2.77
N ARG A 142 -12.02 16.81 -4.07
CA ARG A 142 -12.55 17.78 -5.05
C ARG A 142 -13.95 17.45 -5.57
N GLY A 143 -14.54 16.32 -5.15
CA GLY A 143 -15.88 15.88 -5.56
C GLY A 143 -15.92 15.05 -6.85
N THR A 144 -14.77 14.76 -7.49
CA THR A 144 -14.73 13.86 -8.64
C THR A 144 -14.94 12.42 -8.19
N ALA A 145 -16.03 11.78 -8.63
CA ALA A 145 -16.24 10.35 -8.49
C ALA A 145 -15.32 9.60 -9.46
N THR A 146 -14.65 8.57 -8.97
CA THR A 146 -13.69 7.76 -9.72
C THR A 146 -14.01 6.29 -9.60
N ALA A 147 -13.63 5.52 -10.61
CA ALA A 147 -13.74 4.08 -10.59
C ALA A 147 -12.58 3.41 -11.31
N TYR A 148 -12.20 2.25 -10.80
CA TYR A 148 -11.04 1.50 -11.23
C TYR A 148 -11.41 0.03 -11.40
N GLU A 149 -11.02 -0.56 -12.51
CA GLU A 149 -11.05 -2.01 -12.70
C GLU A 149 -9.64 -2.55 -12.54
N PHE A 150 -9.47 -3.59 -11.75
CA PHE A 150 -8.22 -4.33 -11.55
C PHE A 150 -8.40 -5.77 -12.03
N SER A 151 -7.40 -6.28 -12.74
CA SER A 151 -7.30 -7.71 -13.01
C SER A 151 -6.89 -8.47 -11.74
N LEU A 152 -7.51 -9.61 -11.50
CA LEU A 152 -7.12 -10.55 -10.44
C LEU A 152 -6.26 -11.70 -10.97
N SER A 153 -5.85 -11.65 -12.24
CA SER A 153 -4.97 -12.64 -12.83
C SER A 153 -3.61 -12.64 -12.13
N GLY A 154 -3.24 -13.77 -11.53
CA GLY A 154 -1.98 -13.95 -10.81
C GLY A 154 -1.99 -13.55 -9.33
N VAL A 155 -3.12 -13.04 -8.80
CA VAL A 155 -3.20 -12.60 -7.40
C VAL A 155 -2.83 -13.70 -6.41
N THR A 156 -3.35 -14.92 -6.59
CA THR A 156 -3.07 -16.05 -5.69
C THR A 156 -1.57 -16.37 -5.62
N ALA A 157 -0.91 -16.50 -6.77
CA ALA A 157 0.53 -16.81 -6.82
C ALA A 157 1.40 -15.68 -6.24
N ALA A 158 0.98 -14.42 -6.43
CA ALA A 158 1.63 -13.28 -5.82
C ALA A 158 1.51 -13.27 -4.29
N LEU A 159 0.32 -13.58 -3.75
CA LEU A 159 0.08 -13.65 -2.30
C LEU A 159 0.83 -14.83 -1.65
N GLU A 160 0.87 -15.99 -2.30
CA GLU A 160 1.70 -17.11 -1.86
C GLU A 160 3.19 -16.74 -1.82
N GLN A 161 3.67 -15.88 -2.73
CA GLN A 161 5.04 -15.36 -2.66
C GLN A 161 5.23 -14.37 -1.51
N VAL A 162 4.26 -13.49 -1.26
CA VAL A 162 4.28 -12.57 -0.11
C VAL A 162 4.38 -13.35 1.20
N GLU A 163 3.57 -14.39 1.38
CA GLU A 163 3.60 -15.27 2.54
C GLU A 163 5.00 -15.88 2.73
N ARG A 164 5.59 -16.49 1.68
CA ARG A 164 6.96 -17.04 1.77
C ARG A 164 8.05 -16.03 2.14
N LEU A 165 7.83 -14.74 1.93
CA LEU A 165 8.82 -13.70 2.20
C LEU A 165 8.70 -13.09 3.61
N CYS A 166 7.52 -13.15 4.22
CA CYS A 166 7.21 -12.47 5.48
C CYS A 166 6.52 -13.35 6.55
N SER A 167 6.34 -14.64 6.30
CA SER A 167 5.85 -15.65 7.26
C SER A 167 6.96 -16.62 7.65
#